data_AF-A0A916BQ78-F1
#
_entry.id   AF-A0A916BQ78-F1
#
_cell.length_a   1.000
_cell.length_b   1.000
_cell.length_c   1.000
_cell.angle_alpha   90.00
_cell.angle_beta   90.00
_cell.angle_gamma   90.00
#
_symmetry.space_group_name_H-M   'P 1'
#
loop_
_entity.id
_entity.type
_entity.pdbx_description
1 polymer ?
#
loop_
_entity_poly.entity_id
_entity_poly.type
_entity_poly.pdbx_seq_one_letter_code
_entity_poly.pdbx_strand_id
1 'polypeptide(L)'
;MTDKREELIQRLDAARAVLTELLADIPAETEIYPSWTLRQFYAHLTGWDDVVTAALKAHTVGQTPATPAVKGVDAYNAESVATRSTLDYERIVREWHLAREQLKAALRELPLEKLDVPVLYPWGPTGSVEKMVGVLIWHEGTEHTDELRAWLEKQAAA
;
A
#
# COMPACT_ATOMS: atom_id res chain seq x y z
N MET A 1 -17.01 -2.41 -22.71
CA MET A 1 -15.63 -2.41 -22.17
C MET A 1 -15.75 -2.10 -20.69
N THR A 2 -15.22 -2.97 -19.83
CA THR A 2 -15.14 -2.68 -18.39
C THR A 2 -14.12 -1.56 -18.16
N ASP A 3 -14.40 -0.66 -17.23
CA ASP A 3 -13.47 0.40 -16.87
C ASP A 3 -12.29 -0.23 -16.09
N LYS A 4 -11.09 -0.22 -16.70
CA LYS A 4 -9.87 -0.77 -16.08
C LYS A 4 -9.58 -0.18 -14.68
N ARG A 5 -10.02 1.06 -14.41
CA ARG A 5 -9.87 1.69 -13.09
C ARG A 5 -10.66 0.93 -12.03
N GLU A 6 -11.91 0.58 -12.35
CA GLU A 6 -12.77 -0.17 -11.44
C GLU A 6 -12.28 -1.62 -11.27
N GLU A 7 -11.71 -2.25 -12.30
CA GLU A 7 -11.07 -3.56 -12.17
C GLU A 7 -9.87 -3.51 -11.20
N LEU A 8 -9.02 -2.48 -11.30
CA LEU A 8 -7.90 -2.28 -10.37
C LEU A 8 -8.40 -2.02 -8.94
N ILE A 9 -9.46 -1.23 -8.78
CA ILE A 9 -10.08 -0.95 -7.49
C ILE A 9 -10.62 -2.24 -6.84
N GLN A 10 -11.35 -3.06 -7.59
CA GLN A 10 -11.87 -4.34 -7.08
C GLN A 10 -10.74 -5.27 -6.61
N ARG A 11 -9.60 -5.29 -7.32
CA ARG A 11 -8.43 -6.07 -6.94
C ARG A 11 -7.74 -5.52 -5.69
N LEU A 12 -7.66 -4.20 -5.54
CA LEU A 12 -7.16 -3.56 -4.30
C LEU A 12 -8.07 -3.87 -3.11
N ASP A 13 -9.38 -3.86 -3.30
CA ASP A 13 -10.35 -4.20 -2.25
C ASP A 13 -10.23 -5.68 -1.85
N ALA A 14 -10.10 -6.58 -2.82
CA ALA A 14 -9.89 -8.02 -2.55
C ALA A 14 -8.59 -8.27 -1.77
N ALA A 15 -7.48 -7.64 -2.18
CA ALA A 15 -6.20 -7.75 -1.48
C ALA A 15 -6.30 -7.22 -0.04
N ARG A 16 -6.95 -6.05 0.16
CA ARG A 16 -7.13 -5.45 1.48
C ARG A 16 -8.02 -6.29 2.39
N ALA A 17 -9.08 -6.89 1.85
CA ALA A 17 -10.00 -7.73 2.62
C ALA A 17 -9.29 -8.95 3.22
N VAL A 18 -8.53 -9.68 2.40
CA VAL A 18 -7.76 -10.85 2.86
C VAL A 18 -6.76 -10.46 3.94
N LEU A 19 -6.02 -9.36 3.72
CA LEU A 19 -5.05 -8.89 4.70
C LEU A 19 -5.72 -8.45 6.02
N THR A 20 -6.85 -7.75 5.95
CA THR A 20 -7.59 -7.32 7.15
C THR A 20 -8.06 -8.50 7.98
N GLU A 21 -8.53 -9.58 7.33
CA GLU A 21 -8.97 -10.79 8.02
C GLU A 21 -7.82 -11.46 8.79
N LEU A 22 -6.63 -11.58 8.18
CA LEU A 22 -5.45 -12.18 8.83
C LEU A 22 -4.95 -11.40 10.03
N LEU A 23 -5.20 -10.08 10.08
CA LEU A 23 -4.68 -9.19 11.11
C LEU A 23 -5.66 -8.93 12.26
N ALA A 24 -6.92 -9.36 12.13
CA ALA A 24 -8.02 -8.93 13.00
C ALA A 24 -7.79 -9.20 14.50
N ASP A 25 -7.17 -10.33 14.83
CA ASP A 25 -6.98 -10.78 16.22
C ASP A 25 -5.54 -10.58 16.73
N ILE A 26 -4.68 -9.92 15.95
CA ILE A 26 -3.27 -9.71 16.34
C ILE A 26 -3.16 -8.42 17.17
N PRO A 27 -2.61 -8.47 18.40
CA PRO A 27 -2.36 -7.27 19.19
C PRO A 27 -1.36 -6.31 18.52
N ALA A 28 -1.56 -5.00 18.74
CA ALA A 28 -0.77 -3.94 18.11
C ALA A 28 0.76 -4.07 18.25
N GLU A 29 1.22 -4.50 19.43
CA GLU A 29 2.64 -4.60 19.77
C GLU A 29 3.23 -5.99 19.49
N THR A 30 2.44 -6.91 18.94
CA THR A 30 2.95 -8.21 18.52
C THR A 30 3.92 -8.05 17.37
N GLU A 31 5.12 -8.60 17.53
CA GLU A 31 6.13 -8.68 16.47
C GLU A 31 5.69 -9.72 15.43
N ILE A 32 5.34 -9.25 14.23
CA ILE A 32 4.88 -10.10 13.11
C ILE A 32 5.96 -10.29 12.04
N TYR A 33 6.96 -9.42 12.02
CA TYR A 33 8.18 -9.51 11.22
C TYR A 33 9.38 -9.19 12.09
N PRO A 34 10.60 -9.64 11.75
CA PRO A 34 11.79 -9.32 12.54
C PRO A 34 11.91 -7.82 12.82
N SER A 35 11.87 -7.45 14.11
CA SER A 35 11.93 -6.06 14.59
C SER A 35 10.73 -5.15 14.22
N TRP A 36 9.64 -5.72 13.70
CA TRP A 36 8.46 -4.97 13.24
C TRP A 36 7.19 -5.48 13.90
N THR A 37 6.54 -4.59 14.66
CA THR A 37 5.23 -4.84 15.24
C THR A 37 4.11 -4.64 14.22
N LEU A 38 2.92 -5.16 14.51
CA LEU A 38 1.72 -4.92 13.69
C LEU A 38 1.46 -3.42 13.48
N ARG A 39 1.67 -2.60 14.50
CA ARG A 39 1.57 -1.14 14.40
C ARG A 39 2.47 -0.58 13.29
N GLN A 40 3.74 -1.01 13.25
CA GLN A 40 4.72 -0.53 12.28
C GLN A 40 4.40 -1.05 10.87
N PHE A 41 3.90 -2.27 10.77
CA PHE A 41 3.42 -2.84 9.51
C PHE A 41 2.29 -2.01 8.88
N TYR A 42 1.29 -1.59 9.65
CA TYR A 42 0.25 -0.69 9.13
C TYR A 42 0.80 0.66 8.67
N ALA A 43 1.73 1.25 9.42
CA ALA A 43 2.35 2.53 9.06
C ALA A 43 3.12 2.43 7.73
N HIS A 44 3.76 1.28 7.49
CA HIS A 44 4.43 0.95 6.23
C HIS A 44 3.46 0.91 5.04
N LEU A 45 2.40 0.12 5.14
CA LEU A 45 1.42 -0.03 4.05
C LEU A 45 0.74 1.29 3.72
N THR A 46 0.42 2.07 4.75
CA THR A 46 -0.15 3.42 4.60
C THR A 46 0.76 4.31 3.75
N GLY A 47 2.07 4.26 4.00
CA GLY A 47 3.05 5.02 3.23
C GLY A 47 3.04 4.70 1.74
N TRP A 48 2.91 3.42 1.37
CA TRP A 48 2.87 3.03 -0.05
C TRP A 48 1.58 3.47 -0.74
N ASP A 49 0.43 3.38 -0.08
CA ASP A 49 -0.83 3.93 -0.58
C ASP A 49 -0.73 5.46 -0.78
N ASP A 50 -0.12 6.19 0.15
CA ASP A 50 0.04 7.65 0.08
C ASP A 50 0.85 8.09 -1.13
N VAL A 51 2.01 7.48 -1.37
CA VAL A 51 2.91 7.90 -2.47
C VAL A 51 2.42 7.48 -3.83
N VAL A 52 1.71 6.35 -3.93
CA VAL A 52 1.04 5.96 -5.18
C VAL A 52 -0.13 6.91 -5.44
N THR A 53 -0.88 7.30 -4.41
CA THR A 53 -1.93 8.34 -4.53
C THR A 53 -1.35 9.65 -5.05
N ALA A 54 -0.24 10.12 -4.46
CA ALA A 54 0.45 11.32 -4.91
C ALA A 54 0.95 11.18 -6.36
N ALA A 55 1.44 10.01 -6.75
CA ALA A 55 1.89 9.74 -8.11
C ALA A 55 0.76 9.82 -9.14
N LEU A 56 -0.40 9.22 -8.83
CA LEU A 56 -1.59 9.29 -9.68
C LEU A 56 -2.12 10.72 -9.82
N LYS A 57 -2.14 11.49 -8.73
CA LYS A 57 -2.57 12.89 -8.75
C LYS A 57 -1.65 13.75 -9.62
N ALA A 58 -0.33 13.61 -9.48
CA ALA A 58 0.63 14.31 -10.33
C ALA A 58 0.46 13.91 -11.81
N HIS A 59 0.33 12.62 -12.09
CA HIS A 59 0.14 12.09 -13.45
C HIS A 59 -1.12 12.63 -14.13
N THR A 60 -2.20 12.74 -13.36
CA THR A 60 -3.50 13.30 -13.80
C THR A 60 -3.34 14.71 -14.36
N VAL A 61 -2.58 15.58 -13.68
CA VAL A 61 -2.33 16.96 -14.11
C VAL A 61 -1.09 17.11 -14.99
N GLY A 62 -0.46 16.00 -15.41
CA GLY A 62 0.73 16.01 -16.28
C GLY A 62 2.02 16.46 -15.60
N GLN A 63 2.09 16.36 -14.27
CA GLN A 63 3.30 16.61 -13.49
C GLN A 63 4.10 15.34 -13.26
N THR A 64 5.42 15.48 -13.12
CA THR A 64 6.29 14.38 -12.71
C THR A 64 6.14 14.16 -11.20
N PRO A 65 5.80 12.94 -10.75
CA PRO A 65 5.70 12.65 -9.33
C PRO A 65 7.07 12.58 -8.65
N ALA A 66 7.09 12.72 -7.33
CA ALA A 66 8.29 12.49 -6.54
C ALA A 66 8.66 11.00 -6.50
N THR A 67 9.95 10.70 -6.28
CA THR A 67 10.49 9.35 -6.08
C THR A 67 11.02 9.20 -4.64
N PRO A 68 10.13 9.15 -3.63
CA PRO A 68 10.55 9.16 -2.23
C PRO A 68 11.46 7.97 -1.86
N ALA A 69 11.32 6.82 -2.53
CA ALA A 69 12.19 5.67 -2.33
C ALA A 69 13.51 5.72 -3.15
N VAL A 70 13.95 6.90 -3.61
CA VAL A 70 15.25 7.08 -4.29
C VAL A 70 16.44 6.68 -3.41
N LYS A 71 16.30 6.78 -2.08
CA LYS A 71 17.29 6.33 -1.10
C LYS A 71 17.18 4.83 -0.77
N GLY A 72 16.26 4.12 -1.42
CA GLY A 72 15.94 2.71 -1.17
C GLY A 72 14.58 2.53 -0.50
N VAL A 73 13.98 1.36 -0.77
CA VAL A 73 12.69 0.92 -0.21
C VAL A 73 12.77 0.87 1.31
N ASP A 74 13.86 0.34 1.89
CA ASP A 74 14.02 0.25 3.34
C ASP A 74 14.11 1.61 4.03
N ALA A 75 14.79 2.57 3.40
CA ALA A 75 14.89 3.94 3.92
C ALA A 75 13.50 4.60 3.93
N TYR A 76 12.72 4.40 2.88
CA TYR A 76 11.35 4.90 2.80
C TYR A 76 10.41 4.21 3.81
N ASN A 77 10.54 2.89 3.98
CA ASN A 77 9.79 2.13 4.97
C ASN A 77 10.06 2.66 6.40
N ALA A 78 11.33 2.90 6.74
CA ALA A 78 11.72 3.47 8.02
C ALA A 78 11.15 4.88 8.22
N GLU A 79 11.14 5.72 7.18
CA GLU A 79 10.53 7.05 7.22
C GLU A 79 9.01 6.98 7.43
N SER A 80 8.31 6.08 6.72
CA SER A 80 6.86 5.90 6.85
C SER A 80 6.46 5.42 8.25
N VAL A 81 7.27 4.56 8.86
CA VAL A 81 7.09 4.13 10.25
C VAL A 81 7.39 5.29 11.21
N ALA A 82 8.49 6.02 11.01
CA ALA A 82 8.91 7.11 11.90
C ALA A 82 7.88 8.25 11.96
N THR A 83 7.31 8.63 10.81
CA THR A 83 6.31 9.71 10.71
C THR A 83 5.00 9.40 11.45
N ARG A 84 4.73 8.13 11.74
CA ARG A 84 3.54 7.66 12.47
C ARG A 84 3.84 7.17 13.89
N SER A 85 5.09 7.22 14.32
CA SER A 85 5.54 6.63 15.59
C SER A 85 4.88 7.23 16.84
N THR A 86 4.42 8.48 16.77
CA THR A 86 3.76 9.18 17.88
C THR A 86 2.23 9.01 17.89
N LEU A 87 1.67 8.38 16.86
CA LEU A 87 0.23 8.15 16.77
C LEU A 87 -0.17 6.95 17.64
N ASP A 88 -1.37 7.01 18.20
CA ASP A 88 -1.99 5.84 18.80
C ASP A 88 -2.35 4.79 17.73
N TYR A 89 -2.48 3.54 18.16
CA TYR A 89 -2.72 2.42 17.25
C TYR A 89 -4.04 2.56 16.46
N GLU A 90 -5.11 3.01 17.11
CA GLU A 90 -6.42 3.20 16.45
C GLU A 90 -6.32 4.26 15.35
N ARG A 91 -5.53 5.31 15.56
CA ARG A 91 -5.24 6.34 14.57
C ARG A 91 -4.45 5.79 13.40
N ILE A 92 -3.44 4.95 13.63
CA ILE A 92 -2.66 4.32 12.56
C ILE A 92 -3.57 3.43 11.68
N VAL A 93 -4.44 2.64 12.30
CA VAL A 93 -5.42 1.81 11.56
C VAL A 93 -6.39 2.66 10.75
N ARG A 94 -6.91 3.76 11.32
CA ARG A 94 -7.77 4.70 10.59
C ARG A 94 -7.06 5.33 9.39
N GLU A 95 -5.79 5.70 9.54
CA GLU A 95 -4.99 6.25 8.44
C GLU A 95 -4.74 5.21 7.34
N TRP A 96 -4.48 3.96 7.70
CA TRP A 96 -4.34 2.86 6.75
C TRP A 96 -5.59 2.62 5.90
N HIS A 97 -6.78 2.69 6.50
CA HIS A 97 -8.04 2.64 5.75
C HIS A 97 -8.23 3.88 4.87
N LEU A 98 -7.99 5.07 5.42
CA LEU A 98 -8.16 6.32 4.70
C LEU A 98 -7.24 6.42 3.48
N ALA A 99 -5.98 6.01 3.60
CA ALA A 99 -5.01 6.04 2.51
C ALA A 99 -5.48 5.18 1.32
N ARG A 100 -6.06 4.00 1.58
CA ARG A 100 -6.64 3.16 0.53
C ARG A 100 -7.85 3.79 -0.15
N GLU A 101 -8.74 4.44 0.61
CA GLU A 101 -9.87 5.17 0.02
C GLU A 101 -9.40 6.34 -0.85
N GLN A 102 -8.36 7.06 -0.42
CA GLN A 102 -7.76 8.14 -1.19
C GLN A 102 -7.08 7.63 -2.48
N LEU A 103 -6.41 6.48 -2.42
CA LEU A 103 -5.86 5.81 -3.59
C LEU A 103 -6.95 5.44 -4.59
N LYS A 104 -8.05 4.83 -4.12
CA LYS A 104 -9.19 4.47 -4.97
C LYS A 104 -9.84 5.70 -5.59
N ALA A 105 -10.00 6.79 -4.83
CA ALA A 105 -10.52 8.05 -5.35
C ALA A 105 -9.60 8.62 -6.46
N ALA A 106 -8.29 8.65 -6.24
CA ALA A 106 -7.34 9.10 -7.26
C ALA A 106 -7.37 8.24 -8.52
N LEU A 107 -7.59 6.92 -8.39
CA LEU A 107 -7.79 6.05 -9.55
C LEU A 107 -9.06 6.42 -10.31
N ARG A 108 -10.19 6.69 -9.64
CA ARG A 108 -11.45 7.09 -10.30
C ARG A 108 -11.35 8.44 -11.01
N GLU A 109 -10.57 9.36 -10.45
CA GLU A 109 -10.34 10.69 -11.01
C GLU A 109 -9.37 10.69 -12.19
N LEU A 110 -8.54 9.65 -12.34
CA LEU A 110 -7.57 9.54 -13.43
C LEU A 110 -8.28 9.51 -14.80
N PRO A 111 -7.98 10.44 -15.72
CA PRO A 111 -8.53 10.40 -17.09
C PRO A 111 -8.19 9.10 -17.80
N LEU A 112 -9.13 8.54 -18.57
CA LEU A 112 -8.96 7.22 -19.21
C LEU A 112 -7.75 7.20 -20.16
N GLU A 113 -7.51 8.30 -20.87
CA GLU A 113 -6.37 8.48 -21.76
C GLU A 113 -5.02 8.46 -21.03
N LYS A 114 -4.99 8.67 -19.70
CA LYS A 114 -3.77 8.63 -18.89
C LYS A 114 -3.41 7.24 -18.39
N LEU A 115 -4.32 6.26 -18.46
CA LEU A 115 -4.07 4.89 -18.01
C LEU A 115 -2.92 4.22 -18.76
N ASP A 116 -2.85 4.44 -20.07
CA ASP A 116 -1.86 3.85 -20.95
C ASP A 116 -0.61 4.74 -21.12
N VAL A 117 -0.60 5.94 -20.53
CA VAL A 117 0.57 6.83 -20.53
C VAL A 117 1.52 6.40 -19.40
N PRO A 118 2.82 6.22 -19.70
CA PRO A 118 3.79 5.86 -18.67
C PRO A 118 3.86 6.91 -17.55
N VAL A 119 3.95 6.43 -16.31
CA VAL A 119 4.12 7.20 -15.09
C VAL A 119 5.39 6.78 -14.38
N LEU A 120 6.09 7.74 -13.79
CA LEU A 120 7.23 7.48 -12.90
C LEU A 120 6.71 6.92 -11.58
N TYR A 121 7.16 5.73 -11.21
CA TYR A 121 6.75 5.09 -9.96
C TYR A 121 7.46 5.74 -8.76
N PRO A 122 6.84 5.75 -7.57
CA PRO A 122 7.46 6.27 -6.35
C PRO A 122 8.82 5.63 -6.00
N TRP A 123 9.08 4.42 -6.49
CA TRP A 123 10.32 3.67 -6.31
C TRP A 123 11.29 3.72 -7.50
N GLY A 124 11.04 4.56 -8.51
CA GLY A 124 12.05 4.96 -9.51
C GLY A 124 11.80 4.51 -10.96
N PRO A 125 11.43 3.25 -11.27
CA PRO A 125 11.12 2.86 -12.63
C PRO A 125 9.92 3.62 -13.22
N THR A 126 9.84 3.67 -14.54
CA THR A 126 8.66 4.19 -15.27
C THR A 126 7.90 3.04 -15.91
N GLY A 127 6.57 3.09 -15.90
CA GLY A 127 5.72 2.12 -16.59
C GLY A 127 4.23 2.48 -16.50
N SER A 128 3.33 1.53 -16.74
CA SER A 128 1.89 1.83 -16.76
C SER A 128 1.29 1.99 -15.37
N VAL A 129 0.17 2.72 -15.28
CA VAL A 129 -0.63 2.83 -14.06
C VAL A 129 -1.05 1.44 -13.56
N GLU A 130 -1.47 0.57 -14.48
CA GLU A 130 -1.84 -0.81 -14.15
C GLU A 130 -0.71 -1.57 -13.45
N LYS A 131 0.53 -1.45 -13.95
CA LYS A 131 1.68 -2.12 -13.33
C LYS A 131 2.01 -1.52 -11.98
N MET A 132 1.97 -0.19 -11.83
CA MET A 132 2.21 0.48 -10.55
C MET A 132 1.21 0.01 -9.47
N VAL A 133 -0.09 0.04 -9.78
CA VAL A 133 -1.13 -0.42 -8.86
C VAL A 133 -1.05 -1.94 -8.64
N GLY A 134 -0.68 -2.69 -9.68
CA GLY A 134 -0.44 -4.12 -9.61
C GLY A 134 0.62 -4.52 -8.59
N VAL A 135 1.66 -3.69 -8.39
CA VAL A 135 2.65 -3.91 -7.32
C VAL A 135 1.97 -3.85 -5.95
N LEU A 136 1.12 -2.86 -5.67
CA LEU A 136 0.41 -2.78 -4.38
C LEU A 136 -0.52 -3.97 -4.15
N ILE A 137 -1.24 -4.40 -5.20
CA ILE A 137 -2.13 -5.56 -5.16
C ILE A 137 -1.35 -6.84 -4.80
N TRP A 138 -0.20 -7.07 -5.45
CA TRP A 138 0.62 -8.25 -5.18
C TRP A 138 1.29 -8.18 -3.80
N HIS A 139 1.82 -7.02 -3.43
CA HIS A 139 2.52 -6.79 -2.17
C HIS A 139 1.61 -7.03 -0.94
N GLU A 140 0.38 -6.51 -0.95
CA GLU A 140 -0.58 -6.82 0.13
C GLU A 140 -1.23 -8.20 -0.03
N GLY A 141 -1.77 -8.50 -1.21
CA GLY A 141 -2.67 -9.63 -1.42
C GLY A 141 -1.98 -10.96 -1.69
N THR A 142 -0.66 -10.96 -1.86
CA THR A 142 0.14 -12.19 -2.06
C THR A 142 1.33 -12.21 -1.13
N GLU A 143 2.29 -11.29 -1.26
CA GLU A 143 3.54 -11.32 -0.49
C GLU A 143 3.27 -11.32 1.02
N HIS A 144 2.70 -10.24 1.56
CA HIS A 144 2.44 -10.16 3.00
C HIS A 144 1.37 -11.14 3.48
N THR A 145 0.37 -11.43 2.65
CA THR A 145 -0.66 -12.41 2.98
C THR A 145 -0.05 -13.81 3.19
N ASP A 146 0.88 -14.25 2.34
CA ASP A 146 1.53 -15.55 2.46
C ASP A 146 2.51 -15.59 3.63
N GLU A 147 3.26 -14.51 3.87
CA GLU A 147 4.14 -14.37 5.02
C GLU A 147 3.37 -14.43 6.35
N LEU A 148 2.23 -13.72 6.45
CA LEU A 148 1.38 -13.70 7.64
C LEU A 148 0.73 -15.06 7.90
N ARG A 149 0.29 -15.78 6.86
CA ARG A 149 -0.21 -17.16 7.02
C ARG A 149 0.88 -18.07 7.59
N ALA A 150 2.09 -18.02 7.02
CA ALA A 150 3.21 -18.81 7.53
C ALA A 150 3.60 -18.42 8.97
N TRP A 151 3.48 -17.15 9.33
CA TRP A 151 3.67 -16.69 10.70
C TRP A 151 2.59 -17.24 11.65
N LEU A 152 1.31 -17.15 11.28
CA LEU A 152 0.18 -17.66 12.08
C LEU A 152 0.27 -19.18 12.31
N GLU A 153 0.66 -19.95 11.29
CA GLU A 153 0.89 -21.39 11.41
C GLU A 153 1.97 -21.72 12.44
N LYS A 154 3.06 -20.94 12.49
CA LYS A 154 4.12 -21.10 13.49
C LYS A 154 3.63 -20.77 14.89
N GLN A 155 2.80 -19.73 15.05
CA GLN A 155 2.24 -19.37 16.36
C GLN A 155 1.28 -20.44 16.88
N ALA A 156 0.50 -21.08 16.01
CA ALA A 156 -0.42 -22.15 16.39
C ALA A 156 0.29 -23.47 16.77
N ALA A 157 1.54 -23.65 16.32
CA ALA A 157 2.35 -24.83 16.62
C ALA A 157 3.23 -24.67 17.88
N ALA A 158 3.27 -23.48 18.48
CA ALA A 158 4.06 -23.15 19.67
C ALA A 158 3.22 -23.34 20.95
#